data_AF-A0A7V3Y1L8-F1
#
_entry.id   AF-A0A7V3Y1L8-F1
#
_cell.length_a   1.000
_cell.length_b   1.000
_cell.length_c   1.000
_cell.angle_alpha   90.00
_cell.angle_beta   90.00
_cell.angle_gamma   90.00
#
_symmetry.space_group_name_H-M   'P 1'
#
loop_
_entity.id
_entity.type
_entity.pdbx_description
1 polymer ?
#
loop_
_entity_poly.entity_id
_entity_poly.type
_entity_poly.pdbx_seq_one_letter_code
_entity_poly.pdbx_strand_id
1 'polypeptide(L)'
;MSDNEIKSDIVLFDENPYSPEIKKPEDIVRLFYVHNVPILPVISKRGILFGILKKEDVIAELSDIARSSVKIDEFVQKLAKKMTMDELLPLVVNVKELIAIDLFGEVQGRWSRLDLFMAAEGHYTKNEKEKGKEEKEAQSKDTVIEWLIYMVLEHIPRALYAVNSNGKTIFFNGHFEEMYQNAFPESTDVDIAKVESILMDSSYNDIYTSYVYKRQFFYNKELKAYYERVPLKSENKTVGYLFMFERDITKQDLLVPDIISDTDGIDELLSRAERSILVQALTQSSYDITQAAKMLHISVADIKKRIKHYDITIAKKEG
;
A
#
# COMPACT_ATOMS: atom_id res chain seq x y z
N MET A 1 30.66 -57.95 44.57
CA MET A 1 31.29 -56.84 43.83
C MET A 1 31.39 -57.34 42.41
N SER A 2 30.75 -56.80 41.39
CA SER A 2 30.09 -55.52 41.12
C SER A 2 28.98 -55.80 40.09
N ASP A 3 27.96 -54.94 40.01
CA ASP A 3 27.70 -54.18 38.77
C ASP A 3 26.50 -53.25 38.94
N ASN A 4 26.72 -52.05 38.42
CA ASN A 4 26.01 -50.81 38.69
C ASN A 4 24.67 -50.69 37.97
N GLU A 5 23.82 -49.91 38.61
CA GLU A 5 22.71 -49.09 38.13
C GLU A 5 22.63 -48.84 36.61
N ILE A 6 21.47 -49.18 36.02
CA ILE A 6 20.81 -48.32 35.02
C ILE A 6 19.33 -48.26 35.39
N LYS A 7 18.93 -47.24 36.15
CA LYS A 7 17.54 -46.76 36.19
C LYS A 7 17.27 -46.10 34.84
N SER A 8 16.50 -46.77 33.98
CA SER A 8 15.81 -46.08 32.89
C SER A 8 14.43 -45.71 33.40
N ASP A 9 14.25 -44.42 33.71
CA ASP A 9 12.94 -43.83 33.91
C ASP A 9 12.20 -43.87 32.56
N ILE A 10 11.54 -44.99 32.27
CA ILE A 10 10.55 -45.06 31.20
C ILE A 10 9.31 -44.37 31.74
N VAL A 11 9.22 -43.06 31.45
CA VAL A 11 7.97 -42.32 31.61
C VAL A 11 6.99 -42.88 30.58
N LEU A 12 6.08 -43.75 31.05
CA LEU A 12 4.87 -44.11 30.33
C LEU A 12 4.04 -42.82 30.19
N PHE A 13 3.99 -42.28 28.98
CA PHE A 13 3.05 -41.22 28.66
C PHE A 13 1.65 -41.82 28.63
N ASP A 14 0.81 -41.35 29.55
CA ASP A 14 -0.61 -41.69 29.59
C ASP A 14 -1.25 -41.22 28.27
N GLU A 15 -1.71 -42.16 27.46
CA GLU A 15 -2.39 -41.89 26.21
C GLU A 15 -3.66 -41.07 26.49
N ASN A 16 -3.80 -39.95 25.79
CA ASN A 16 -4.92 -39.03 25.90
C ASN A 16 -6.28 -39.77 25.84
N PRO A 17 -7.13 -39.71 26.89
CA PRO A 17 -8.35 -40.52 27.02
C PRO A 17 -9.56 -40.05 26.19
N TYR A 18 -9.36 -39.27 25.11
CA TYR A 18 -10.44 -38.70 24.27
C TYR A 18 -10.30 -39.02 22.76
N SER A 19 -10.00 -40.27 22.39
CA SER A 19 -9.99 -40.70 20.97
C SER A 19 -11.20 -41.57 20.60
N PRO A 20 -12.16 -41.07 19.79
CA PRO A 20 -13.07 -41.93 19.06
C PRO A 20 -12.73 -42.15 17.58
N GLU A 21 -11.77 -41.44 16.96
CA GLU A 21 -11.34 -41.75 15.59
C GLU A 21 -9.85 -41.46 15.40
N ILE A 22 -9.06 -42.49 15.06
CA ILE A 22 -7.70 -42.29 14.55
C ILE A 22 -7.84 -41.53 13.22
N LYS A 23 -7.56 -40.23 13.23
CA LYS A 23 -7.56 -39.41 12.01
C LYS A 23 -6.54 -39.97 11.04
N LYS A 24 -6.98 -40.20 9.81
CA LYS A 24 -6.12 -40.73 8.76
C LYS A 24 -5.57 -39.58 7.91
N PRO A 25 -4.43 -39.75 7.22
CA PRO A 25 -3.91 -38.74 6.31
C PRO A 25 -4.94 -38.22 5.28
N GLU A 26 -5.92 -39.03 4.88
CA GLU A 26 -7.03 -38.63 4.00
C GLU A 26 -7.91 -37.51 4.59
N ASP A 27 -7.97 -37.38 5.91
CA ASP A 27 -8.74 -36.31 6.56
C ASP A 27 -8.11 -34.93 6.33
N ILE A 28 -6.79 -34.86 6.12
CA ILE A 28 -6.10 -33.61 5.75
C ILE A 28 -6.54 -33.15 4.36
N VAL A 29 -6.72 -34.08 3.41
CA VAL A 29 -7.21 -33.77 2.07
C VAL A 29 -8.58 -33.11 2.12
N ARG A 30 -9.47 -33.60 2.98
CA ARG A 30 -10.81 -33.03 3.16
C ARG A 30 -10.74 -31.56 3.56
N LEU A 31 -9.78 -31.16 4.41
CA LEU A 31 -9.62 -29.76 4.83
C LEU A 31 -9.36 -28.83 3.64
N PHE A 32 -8.53 -29.22 2.67
CA PHE A 32 -8.27 -28.41 1.47
C PHE A 32 -9.54 -28.17 0.64
N TYR A 33 -10.42 -29.17 0.54
CA TYR A 33 -11.67 -29.05 -0.21
C TYR A 33 -12.74 -28.27 0.55
N VAL A 34 -12.90 -28.55 1.86
CA VAL A 34 -13.89 -27.87 2.72
C VAL A 34 -13.60 -26.37 2.80
N HIS A 35 -12.33 -26.00 2.92
CA HIS A 35 -11.94 -24.59 3.08
C HIS A 35 -11.55 -23.93 1.75
N ASN A 36 -11.53 -24.68 0.65
CA ASN A 36 -11.13 -24.21 -0.68
C ASN A 36 -9.78 -23.46 -0.64
N VAL A 37 -8.79 -24.07 0.00
CA VAL A 37 -7.44 -23.50 0.14
C VAL A 37 -6.42 -24.35 -0.63
N PRO A 38 -5.36 -23.74 -1.19
CA PRO A 38 -4.28 -24.46 -1.85
C PRO A 38 -3.18 -24.93 -0.88
N ILE A 39 -3.10 -24.32 0.31
CA ILE A 39 -2.12 -24.63 1.35
C ILE A 39 -2.76 -24.72 2.73
N LEU A 40 -2.12 -25.44 3.64
CA LEU A 40 -2.45 -25.47 5.07
C LEU A 40 -1.18 -25.15 5.88
N PRO A 41 -1.17 -24.06 6.68
CA PRO A 41 -0.12 -23.81 7.65
C PRO A 41 -0.14 -24.84 8.78
N VAL A 42 0.99 -25.47 9.04
CA VAL A 42 1.18 -26.42 10.13
C VAL A 42 1.86 -25.70 11.27
N ILE A 43 1.24 -25.68 12.44
CA ILE A 43 1.66 -24.87 13.57
C ILE A 43 1.79 -25.71 14.84
N SER A 44 2.71 -25.31 15.71
CA SER A 44 2.79 -25.86 17.05
C SER A 44 1.59 -25.41 17.91
N LYS A 45 1.41 -26.02 19.10
CA LYS A 45 0.46 -25.55 20.11
C LYS A 45 0.69 -24.10 20.53
N ARG A 46 1.95 -23.61 20.45
CA ARG A 46 2.35 -22.21 20.71
C ARG A 46 2.20 -21.31 19.47
N GLY A 47 1.62 -21.86 18.39
CA GLY A 47 1.40 -21.29 17.06
C GLY A 47 2.61 -20.85 16.27
N ILE A 48 3.80 -21.28 16.67
CA ILE A 48 4.98 -21.19 15.82
C ILE A 48 4.73 -22.03 14.55
N LEU A 49 4.97 -21.44 13.38
CA LEU A 49 4.86 -22.11 12.09
C LEU A 49 5.96 -23.18 11.95
N PHE A 50 5.53 -24.43 11.84
CA PHE A 50 6.40 -25.58 11.62
C PHE A 50 6.71 -25.74 10.13
N GLY A 51 5.70 -25.55 9.27
CA GLY A 51 5.84 -25.62 7.83
C GLY A 51 4.49 -25.46 7.12
N ILE A 52 4.50 -25.63 5.81
CA ILE A 52 3.36 -25.46 4.92
C ILE A 52 3.11 -26.77 4.20
N LEU A 53 1.87 -27.26 4.24
CA LEU A 53 1.42 -28.35 3.38
C LEU A 53 0.79 -27.76 2.13
N LYS A 54 1.23 -28.23 0.96
CA LYS A 54 0.57 -27.92 -0.31
C LYS A 54 -0.43 -29.02 -0.66
N LYS A 55 -1.58 -28.63 -1.21
CA LYS A 55 -2.62 -29.57 -1.64
C LYS A 55 -2.09 -30.61 -2.61
N GLU A 56 -1.26 -30.19 -3.56
CA GLU A 56 -0.66 -31.07 -4.58
C GLU A 56 0.26 -32.13 -3.97
N ASP A 57 1.12 -31.75 -3.02
CA ASP A 57 2.05 -32.66 -2.34
C ASP A 57 1.28 -33.70 -1.51
N VAL A 58 0.23 -33.27 -0.82
CA VAL A 58 -0.63 -34.17 -0.02
C VAL A 58 -1.38 -35.17 -0.89
N ILE A 59 -1.92 -34.75 -2.04
CA ILE A 59 -2.62 -35.64 -2.98
C ILE A 59 -1.66 -36.64 -3.63
N ALA A 60 -0.47 -36.18 -4.01
CA ALA A 60 0.56 -37.04 -4.59
C ALA A 60 0.99 -38.13 -3.60
N GLU A 61 1.32 -37.75 -2.36
CA GLU A 61 1.76 -38.69 -1.33
C GLU A 61 0.67 -39.70 -0.96
N LEU A 62 -0.60 -39.30 -0.89
CA LEU A 62 -1.72 -40.22 -0.61
C LEU A 62 -1.97 -41.23 -1.73
N SER A 63 -1.62 -40.89 -2.97
CA SER A 63 -1.71 -41.83 -4.09
C SER A 63 -0.73 -42.99 -3.93
N ASP A 64 0.42 -42.73 -3.30
CA ASP A 64 1.43 -43.74 -2.96
C ASP A 64 1.11 -44.48 -1.64
N ILE A 65 0.58 -43.75 -0.64
CA ILE A 65 0.26 -44.27 0.70
C ILE A 65 -1.06 -45.04 0.77
N ALA A 66 -1.91 -45.04 -0.25
CA ALA A 66 -3.16 -45.82 -0.27
C ALA A 66 -2.97 -47.35 -0.03
N ARG A 67 -1.73 -47.83 0.13
CA ARG A 67 -1.34 -49.20 0.50
C ARG A 67 -0.63 -49.35 1.86
N SER A 68 -0.40 -48.29 2.64
CA SER A 68 0.36 -48.31 3.90
C SER A 68 -0.36 -47.58 5.07
N SER A 69 -0.22 -48.09 6.29
CA SER A 69 -0.85 -47.57 7.53
C SER A 69 0.00 -46.50 8.21
N VAL A 70 0.33 -45.42 7.50
CA VAL A 70 1.18 -44.34 8.02
C VAL A 70 0.41 -43.48 9.03
N LYS A 71 1.06 -43.09 10.13
CA LYS A 71 0.48 -42.20 11.12
C LYS A 71 0.42 -40.76 10.60
N ILE A 72 -0.60 -40.01 11.00
CA ILE A 72 -0.85 -38.66 10.50
C ILE A 72 0.29 -37.67 10.82
N ASP A 73 0.92 -37.79 11.98
CA ASP A 73 2.01 -36.94 12.41
C ASP A 73 3.28 -37.18 11.60
N GLU A 74 3.62 -38.44 11.32
CA GLU A 74 4.71 -38.81 10.42
C GLU A 74 4.45 -38.27 9.00
N PHE A 75 3.21 -38.39 8.52
CA PHE A 75 2.79 -37.87 7.22
C PHE A 75 2.94 -36.34 7.14
N VAL A 76 2.45 -35.61 8.14
CA VAL A 76 2.55 -34.14 8.18
C VAL A 76 4.00 -33.69 8.29
N GLN A 77 4.80 -34.31 9.15
CA GLN A 77 6.22 -33.97 9.31
C GLN A 77 7.02 -34.16 8.01
N LYS A 78 6.69 -35.20 7.23
CA LYS A 78 7.34 -35.47 5.93
C LYS A 78 7.05 -34.38 4.90
N LEU A 79 5.80 -33.91 4.84
CA LEU A 79 5.33 -33.02 3.78
C LEU A 79 5.42 -31.53 4.11
N ALA A 80 5.37 -31.15 5.40
CA ALA A 80 5.37 -29.75 5.80
C ALA A 80 6.75 -29.12 5.55
N LYS A 81 6.81 -28.15 4.62
CA LYS A 81 8.05 -27.46 4.26
C LYS A 81 8.03 -26.01 4.70
N LYS A 82 9.17 -25.49 5.18
CA LYS A 82 9.33 -24.04 5.35
C LYS A 82 9.34 -23.37 3.98
N MET A 83 8.68 -22.23 3.88
CA MET A 83 8.59 -21.44 2.65
C MET A 83 8.80 -19.97 3.00
N THR A 84 9.43 -19.21 2.10
CA THR A 84 9.58 -17.75 2.26
C THR A 84 8.29 -17.01 1.86
N MET A 85 8.19 -15.73 2.21
CA MET A 85 7.07 -14.90 1.77
C MET A 85 6.88 -14.92 0.23
N ASP A 86 7.96 -14.82 -0.54
CA ASP A 86 7.93 -14.82 -2.00
C ASP A 86 7.36 -16.11 -2.58
N GLU A 87 7.69 -17.26 -1.99
CA GLU A 87 7.17 -18.56 -2.41
C GLU A 87 5.68 -18.73 -2.04
N LEU A 88 5.21 -18.07 -0.98
CA LEU A 88 3.83 -18.15 -0.50
C LEU A 88 2.88 -17.22 -1.26
N LEU A 89 3.34 -16.03 -1.65
CA LEU A 89 2.56 -15.02 -2.37
C LEU A 89 1.72 -15.58 -3.53
N PRO A 90 2.28 -16.32 -4.51
CA PRO A 90 1.50 -16.83 -5.63
C PRO A 90 0.45 -17.87 -5.21
N LEU A 91 0.67 -18.56 -4.09
CA LEU A 91 -0.24 -19.60 -3.59
C LEU A 91 -1.45 -18.99 -2.88
N VAL A 92 -1.30 -17.83 -2.24
CA VAL A 92 -2.35 -17.25 -1.38
C VAL A 92 -2.96 -15.95 -1.93
N VAL A 93 -2.57 -15.50 -3.13
CA VAL A 93 -3.03 -14.23 -3.71
C VAL A 93 -4.55 -14.07 -3.70
N ASN A 94 -5.29 -15.14 -4.00
CA ASN A 94 -6.75 -15.15 -4.07
C ASN A 94 -7.42 -15.77 -2.83
N VAL A 95 -6.64 -16.06 -1.78
CA VAL A 95 -7.13 -16.71 -0.56
C VAL A 95 -7.41 -15.66 0.49
N LYS A 96 -8.68 -15.52 0.91
CA LYS A 96 -9.07 -14.56 1.95
C LYS A 96 -8.62 -15.00 3.34
N GLU A 97 -8.75 -16.29 3.61
CA GLU A 97 -8.54 -16.87 4.93
C GLU A 97 -7.98 -18.28 4.79
N LEU A 98 -7.05 -18.63 5.66
CA LEU A 98 -6.36 -19.92 5.72
C LEU A 98 -6.75 -20.65 7.00
N ILE A 99 -6.74 -21.97 6.97
CA ILE A 99 -6.93 -22.78 8.17
C ILE A 99 -5.58 -23.33 8.61
N ALA A 100 -5.17 -23.00 9.83
CA ALA A 100 -3.98 -23.54 10.44
C ALA A 100 -4.31 -24.86 11.15
N ILE A 101 -3.43 -25.85 11.02
CA ILE A 101 -3.56 -27.17 11.64
C ILE A 101 -2.35 -27.47 12.52
N ASP A 102 -2.46 -28.45 13.42
CA ASP A 102 -1.29 -29.03 14.10
C ASP A 102 -0.75 -30.27 13.37
N LEU A 103 0.28 -30.90 13.94
CA LEU A 103 0.89 -32.12 13.40
C LEU A 103 -0.09 -33.30 13.33
N PHE A 104 -1.20 -33.27 14.06
CA PHE A 104 -2.20 -34.34 14.08
C PHE A 104 -3.37 -34.06 13.12
N GLY A 105 -3.29 -32.99 12.32
CA GLY A 105 -4.37 -32.58 11.42
C GLY A 105 -5.56 -31.95 12.15
N GLU A 106 -5.40 -31.53 13.40
CA GLU A 106 -6.45 -30.81 14.14
C GLU A 106 -6.45 -29.34 13.74
N VAL A 107 -7.64 -28.79 13.49
CA VAL A 107 -7.82 -27.38 13.16
C VAL A 107 -7.52 -26.53 14.38
N GLN A 108 -6.55 -25.63 14.25
CA GLN A 108 -6.03 -24.78 15.32
C GLN A 108 -6.53 -23.33 15.25
N GLY A 109 -7.29 -22.98 14.21
CA GLY A 109 -7.86 -21.65 14.00
C GLY A 109 -7.75 -21.18 12.56
N ARG A 110 -8.14 -19.93 12.34
CA ARG A 110 -8.10 -19.28 11.04
C ARG A 110 -7.05 -18.18 11.02
N TRP A 111 -6.32 -18.08 9.91
CA TRP A 111 -5.22 -17.14 9.70
C TRP A 111 -5.54 -16.24 8.50
N SER A 112 -5.24 -14.96 8.63
CA SER A 112 -5.14 -14.07 7.48
C SER A 112 -3.87 -14.35 6.68
N ARG A 113 -3.76 -13.80 5.46
CA ARG A 113 -2.51 -13.84 4.69
C ARG A 113 -1.35 -13.19 5.44
N LEU A 114 -1.65 -12.12 6.19
CA LEU A 114 -0.67 -11.40 6.98
C LEU A 114 -0.12 -12.27 8.11
N ASP A 115 -0.99 -12.99 8.84
CA ASP A 115 -0.57 -13.94 9.88
C ASP A 115 0.41 -14.98 9.33
N LEU A 116 0.12 -15.51 8.14
CA LEU A 116 1.00 -16.43 7.44
C LEU A 116 2.36 -15.80 7.11
N PHE A 117 2.39 -14.58 6.56
CA PHE A 117 3.64 -13.91 6.20
C PHE A 117 4.49 -13.57 7.42
N MET A 118 3.87 -13.03 8.49
CA MET A 118 4.56 -12.80 9.74
C MET A 118 5.15 -14.10 10.31
N ALA A 119 4.42 -15.21 10.19
CA ALA A 119 4.90 -16.50 10.68
C ALA A 119 6.02 -17.10 9.84
N ALA A 120 5.98 -16.92 8.52
CA ALA A 120 7.04 -17.34 7.60
C ALA A 120 8.35 -16.60 7.88
N GLU A 121 8.27 -15.32 8.21
CA GLU A 121 9.43 -14.48 8.56
C GLU A 121 9.84 -14.60 10.05
N GLY A 122 9.18 -15.47 10.83
CA GLY A 122 9.56 -15.75 12.22
C GLY A 122 9.06 -14.74 13.26
N HIS A 123 8.11 -13.88 12.89
CA HIS A 123 7.54 -12.82 13.73
C HIS A 123 6.19 -13.20 14.38
N TYR A 124 5.74 -14.46 14.30
CA TYR A 124 4.42 -14.87 14.78
C TYR A 124 4.44 -15.54 16.16
N THR A 125 3.70 -14.97 17.12
CA THR A 125 3.49 -15.49 18.47
C THR A 125 2.00 -15.78 18.70
N LYS A 126 1.66 -17.03 19.09
CA LYS A 126 0.27 -17.47 19.35
C LYS A 126 0.04 -17.89 20.80
N ASN A 127 0.37 -17.02 21.75
CA ASN A 127 -0.09 -17.16 23.11
C ASN A 127 -1.03 -15.99 23.43
N GLU A 128 -2.29 -16.07 22.98
CA GLU A 128 -3.24 -14.94 23.05
C GLU A 128 -4.71 -15.36 23.33
N LYS A 129 -4.97 -16.34 24.21
CA LYS A 129 -6.34 -16.57 24.72
C LYS A 129 -6.48 -16.86 26.22
N GLU A 130 -5.42 -16.75 27.03
CA GLU A 130 -5.56 -16.92 28.48
C GLU A 130 -5.05 -15.71 29.27
N LYS A 131 -6.02 -14.88 29.67
CA LYS A 131 -6.05 -13.97 30.85
C LYS A 131 -5.02 -12.82 30.90
N GLY A 132 -5.51 -11.63 30.54
CA GLY A 132 -5.35 -10.44 31.40
C GLY A 132 -4.15 -9.50 31.16
N LYS A 133 -3.68 -9.33 29.92
CA LYS A 133 -2.69 -8.28 29.55
C LYS A 133 -2.98 -7.66 28.18
N GLU A 134 -4.14 -7.03 28.03
CA GLU A 134 -4.60 -6.50 26.74
C GLU A 134 -3.84 -5.25 26.23
N GLU A 135 -3.12 -4.52 27.09
CA GLU A 135 -2.57 -3.21 26.71
C GLU A 135 -1.13 -3.23 26.13
N LYS A 136 -0.28 -4.18 26.51
CA LYS A 136 1.13 -4.22 26.05
C LYS A 136 1.36 -5.05 24.78
N GLU A 137 0.39 -5.90 24.42
CA GLU A 137 0.61 -7.00 23.48
C GLU A 137 -0.06 -6.76 22.12
N ALA A 138 -1.23 -6.09 22.08
CA ALA A 138 -1.79 -5.50 20.86
C ALA A 138 -0.78 -4.55 20.18
N GLN A 139 -0.06 -3.77 21.00
CA GLN A 139 1.04 -2.93 20.54
C GLN A 139 2.07 -3.70 19.69
N SER A 140 2.40 -4.96 20.00
CA SER A 140 3.48 -5.67 19.30
C SER A 140 3.11 -6.10 17.87
N LYS A 141 1.87 -6.56 17.66
CA LYS A 141 1.36 -6.89 16.31
C LYS A 141 1.06 -5.63 15.52
N ASP A 142 0.51 -4.61 16.17
CA ASP A 142 0.35 -3.28 15.56
C ASP A 142 1.72 -2.73 15.15
N THR A 143 2.77 -2.89 15.96
CA THR A 143 4.14 -2.45 15.63
C THR A 143 4.71 -3.17 14.39
N VAL A 144 4.47 -4.47 14.23
CA VAL A 144 4.97 -5.22 13.05
C VAL A 144 4.22 -4.81 11.78
N ILE A 145 2.90 -4.59 11.88
CA ILE A 145 2.06 -4.10 10.79
C ILE A 145 2.45 -2.68 10.41
N GLU A 146 2.62 -1.81 11.40
CA GLU A 146 3.14 -0.45 11.24
C GLU A 146 4.49 -0.50 10.54
N TRP A 147 5.42 -1.35 10.99
CA TRP A 147 6.73 -1.51 10.35
C TRP A 147 6.63 -1.95 8.88
N LEU A 148 5.79 -2.93 8.54
CA LEU A 148 5.56 -3.35 7.16
C LEU A 148 4.97 -2.22 6.32
N ILE A 149 4.03 -1.45 6.87
CA ILE A 149 3.45 -0.28 6.21
C ILE A 149 4.52 0.78 5.95
N TYR A 150 5.37 1.08 6.95
CA TYR A 150 6.50 2.00 6.77
C TYR A 150 7.45 1.52 5.68
N MET A 151 7.80 0.22 5.65
CA MET A 151 8.63 -0.33 4.58
C MET A 151 8.02 -0.15 3.19
N VAL A 152 6.71 -0.42 3.05
CA VAL A 152 6.02 -0.22 1.76
C VAL A 152 6.03 1.26 1.36
N LEU A 153 5.66 2.15 2.29
CA LEU A 153 5.57 3.59 2.02
C LEU A 153 6.94 4.21 1.68
N GLU A 154 8.02 3.70 2.28
CA GLU A 154 9.39 4.14 1.98
C GLU A 154 9.82 3.80 0.54
N HIS A 155 9.32 2.69 -0.01
CA HIS A 155 9.67 2.22 -1.37
C HIS A 155 8.74 2.75 -2.47
N ILE A 156 7.70 3.50 -2.13
CA ILE A 156 6.89 4.19 -3.15
C ILE A 156 7.78 5.28 -3.76
N PRO A 157 8.05 5.27 -5.08
CA PRO A 157 8.99 6.18 -5.73
C PRO A 157 8.41 7.60 -5.93
N ARG A 158 7.80 8.15 -4.88
CA ARG A 158 7.18 9.47 -4.82
C ARG A 158 7.45 10.07 -3.45
N ALA A 159 7.60 11.38 -3.40
CA ALA A 159 7.66 12.11 -2.14
C ALA A 159 6.27 12.13 -1.51
N LEU A 160 6.17 11.59 -0.29
CA LEU A 160 4.93 11.46 0.46
C LEU A 160 5.04 12.23 1.77
N TYR A 161 3.99 12.99 2.09
CA TYR A 161 3.83 13.66 3.37
C TYR A 161 2.39 13.52 3.83
N ALA A 162 2.15 13.14 5.09
CA ALA A 162 0.81 12.96 5.60
C ALA A 162 0.61 13.75 6.89
N VAL A 163 -0.62 14.25 7.05
CA VAL A 163 -1.08 15.01 8.21
C VAL A 163 -2.42 14.49 8.71
N ASN A 164 -2.70 14.68 9.98
CA ASN A 164 -4.02 14.43 10.57
C ASN A 164 -5.00 15.56 10.26
N SER A 165 -6.23 15.46 10.79
CA SER A 165 -7.29 16.46 10.62
C SER A 165 -6.94 17.86 11.13
N ASN A 166 -5.97 17.99 12.04
CA ASN A 166 -5.51 19.26 12.61
C ASN A 166 -4.31 19.83 11.84
N GLY A 167 -3.92 19.19 10.74
CA GLY A 167 -2.76 19.55 9.95
C GLY A 167 -1.42 19.21 10.60
N LYS A 168 -1.42 18.35 11.62
CA LYS A 168 -0.19 17.87 12.26
C LYS A 168 0.37 16.66 11.56
N THR A 169 1.68 16.66 11.40
CA THR A 169 2.40 15.63 10.64
C THR A 169 2.30 14.27 11.31
N ILE A 170 1.96 13.26 10.51
CA ILE A 170 1.86 11.86 10.94
C ILE A 170 2.91 10.97 10.26
N PHE A 171 3.38 11.36 9.06
CA PHE A 171 4.33 10.57 8.29
C PHE A 171 4.97 11.39 7.16
N PHE A 172 6.20 11.07 6.81
CA PHE A 172 6.82 11.36 5.51
C PHE A 172 7.87 10.29 5.18
N ASN A 173 8.16 10.08 3.90
CA ASN A 173 9.18 9.12 3.45
C ASN A 173 10.50 9.81 3.06
N GLY A 174 11.57 9.02 2.85
CA GLY A 174 12.88 9.55 2.45
C GLY A 174 12.85 10.36 1.15
N HIS A 175 11.96 10.04 0.21
CA HIS A 175 11.79 10.84 -1.01
C HIS A 175 11.26 12.25 -0.75
N PHE A 176 10.45 12.45 0.30
CA PHE A 176 10.05 13.79 0.71
C PHE A 176 11.21 14.53 1.38
N GLU A 177 12.03 13.86 2.20
CA GLU A 177 13.24 14.46 2.77
C GLU A 177 14.18 14.96 1.67
N GLU A 178 14.45 14.15 0.65
CA GLU A 178 15.23 14.53 -0.53
C GLU A 178 14.64 15.77 -1.22
N MET A 179 13.32 15.78 -1.45
CA MET A 179 12.64 16.93 -2.06
C MET A 179 12.78 18.19 -1.20
N TYR A 180 12.57 18.07 0.10
CA TYR A 180 12.65 19.18 1.04
C TYR A 180 14.06 19.77 1.09
N GLN A 181 15.08 18.93 1.17
CA GLN A 181 16.49 19.36 1.15
C GLN A 181 16.87 20.03 -0.17
N ASN A 182 16.29 19.61 -1.30
CA ASN A 182 16.48 20.32 -2.57
C ASN A 182 15.83 21.71 -2.59
N ALA A 183 14.70 21.88 -1.91
CA ALA A 183 14.03 23.18 -1.77
C ALA A 183 14.73 24.10 -0.77
N PHE A 184 15.30 23.53 0.30
CA PHE A 184 16.01 24.22 1.38
C PHE A 184 17.40 23.61 1.62
N PRO A 185 18.38 23.87 0.75
CA PRO A 185 19.72 23.25 0.81
C PRO A 185 20.50 23.54 2.09
N GLU A 186 20.14 24.62 2.79
CA GLU A 186 20.70 24.99 4.09
C GLU A 186 20.18 24.17 5.27
N SER A 187 19.09 23.41 5.09
CA SER A 187 18.47 22.63 6.15
C SER A 187 19.15 21.26 6.29
N THR A 188 19.54 20.89 7.51
CA THR A 188 20.11 19.56 7.80
C THR A 188 19.06 18.47 7.90
N ASP A 189 17.81 18.84 8.16
CA ASP A 189 16.67 17.94 8.34
C ASP A 189 15.37 18.65 7.90
N VAL A 190 14.25 17.91 7.84
CA VAL A 190 12.92 18.45 7.55
C VAL A 190 12.41 19.26 8.74
N ASP A 191 12.19 20.57 8.54
CA ASP A 191 11.50 21.40 9.52
C ASP A 191 9.99 21.14 9.46
N ILE A 192 9.51 20.26 10.35
CA ILE A 192 8.10 19.86 10.43
C ILE A 192 7.19 21.07 10.60
N ALA A 193 7.54 22.04 11.46
CA ALA A 193 6.69 23.19 11.74
C ALA A 193 6.57 24.11 10.50
N LYS A 194 7.66 24.25 9.74
CA LYS A 194 7.65 24.94 8.47
C LYS A 194 6.79 24.21 7.45
N VAL A 195 6.93 22.89 7.30
CA VAL A 195 6.14 22.12 6.34
C VAL A 195 4.64 22.16 6.67
N GLU A 196 4.27 21.99 7.93
CA GLU A 196 2.88 22.12 8.40
C GLU A 196 2.30 23.49 8.04
N SER A 197 3.06 24.58 8.22
CA SER A 197 2.58 25.93 7.91
C SER A 197 2.43 26.16 6.41
N ILE A 198 3.45 25.83 5.61
CA ILE A 198 3.41 26.09 4.16
C ILE A 198 2.43 25.19 3.42
N LEU A 199 2.08 23.99 3.91
CA LEU A 199 1.09 23.11 3.26
C LEU A 199 -0.36 23.43 3.65
N MET A 200 -0.57 24.10 4.79
CA MET A 200 -1.90 24.46 5.28
C MET A 200 -2.33 25.88 4.89
N ASP A 201 -1.37 26.75 4.61
CA ASP A 201 -1.65 28.13 4.23
C ASP A 201 -1.87 28.25 2.71
N SER A 202 -3.06 28.71 2.32
CA SER A 202 -3.44 28.85 0.90
C SER A 202 -2.60 29.86 0.14
N SER A 203 -1.96 30.84 0.80
CA SER A 203 -1.11 31.84 0.14
C SER A 203 0.14 31.22 -0.50
N TYR A 204 0.60 30.08 0.02
CA TYR A 204 1.73 29.33 -0.49
C TYR A 204 1.33 28.24 -1.51
N ASN A 205 0.04 27.96 -1.69
CA ASN A 205 -0.44 26.81 -2.46
C ASN A 205 -1.40 27.20 -3.58
N ASP A 206 -0.85 27.35 -4.79
CA ASP A 206 -1.64 27.69 -5.98
C ASP A 206 -2.31 26.44 -6.57
N ILE A 207 -3.56 26.55 -7.03
CA ILE A 207 -4.40 25.38 -7.39
C ILE A 207 -4.46 25.15 -8.90
N TYR A 208 -3.76 24.18 -9.45
CA TYR A 208 -3.77 23.89 -10.89
C TYR A 208 -4.78 22.79 -11.26
N THR A 209 -5.38 22.87 -12.44
CA THR A 209 -6.16 21.77 -13.01
C THR A 209 -5.41 21.17 -14.19
N SER A 210 -5.06 19.89 -14.14
CA SER A 210 -4.47 19.21 -15.28
C SER A 210 -5.55 18.70 -16.23
N TYR A 211 -5.44 19.06 -17.50
CA TYR A 211 -6.30 18.51 -18.54
C TYR A 211 -5.92 17.06 -18.91
N VAL A 212 -4.62 16.76 -18.88
CA VAL A 212 -4.09 15.42 -19.18
C VAL A 212 -4.58 14.41 -18.15
N TYR A 213 -4.42 14.73 -16.87
CA TYR A 213 -4.77 13.82 -15.77
C TYR A 213 -6.22 13.96 -15.31
N LYS A 214 -6.94 15.02 -15.76
CA LYS A 214 -8.30 15.37 -15.31
C LYS A 214 -8.40 15.46 -13.78
N ARG A 215 -7.38 16.02 -13.15
CA ARG A 215 -7.21 16.11 -11.70
C ARG A 215 -6.68 17.48 -11.28
N GLN A 216 -6.92 17.81 -10.02
CA GLN A 216 -6.43 19.02 -9.40
C GLN A 216 -5.07 18.76 -8.74
N PHE A 217 -4.12 19.63 -9.04
CA PHE A 217 -2.81 19.70 -8.41
C PHE A 217 -2.68 21.01 -7.64
N PHE A 218 -1.75 21.05 -6.71
CA PHE A 218 -1.37 22.25 -5.98
C PHE A 218 0.11 22.49 -6.24
N TYR A 219 0.53 23.75 -6.38
CA TYR A 219 1.94 24.13 -6.41
C TYR A 219 2.28 24.84 -5.12
N ASN A 220 3.21 24.27 -4.35
CA ASN A 220 3.74 24.95 -3.19
C ASN A 220 4.90 25.85 -3.61
N LYS A 221 4.79 27.17 -3.37
CA LYS A 221 5.79 28.18 -3.78
C LYS A 221 7.14 28.00 -3.09
N GLU A 222 7.11 27.60 -1.82
CA GLU A 222 8.30 27.44 -0.98
C GLU A 222 9.05 26.14 -1.31
N LEU A 223 8.33 25.01 -1.36
CA LEU A 223 8.87 23.70 -1.77
C LEU A 223 9.18 23.63 -3.27
N LYS A 224 8.66 24.58 -4.06
CA LYS A 224 8.77 24.65 -5.52
C LYS A 224 8.30 23.37 -6.21
N ALA A 225 7.31 22.70 -5.66
CA ALA A 225 6.86 21.37 -6.07
C ALA A 225 5.35 21.32 -6.29
N TYR A 226 4.93 20.50 -7.24
CA TYR A 226 3.53 20.16 -7.42
C TYR A 226 3.13 18.96 -6.56
N TYR A 227 1.91 18.96 -6.05
CA TYR A 227 1.38 17.85 -5.28
C TYR A 227 -0.13 17.64 -5.48
N GLU A 228 -0.58 16.41 -5.31
CA GLU A 228 -1.99 16.09 -5.08
C GLU A 228 -2.28 16.04 -3.58
N ARG A 229 -3.48 16.49 -3.19
CA ARG A 229 -3.97 16.37 -1.81
C ARG A 229 -5.09 15.35 -1.74
N VAL A 230 -4.80 14.18 -1.17
CA VAL A 230 -5.73 13.04 -1.07
C VAL A 230 -6.29 12.94 0.35
N PRO A 231 -7.63 12.98 0.54
CA PRO A 231 -8.21 12.82 1.86
C PRO A 231 -8.07 11.39 2.37
N LEU A 232 -7.51 11.21 3.56
CA LEU A 232 -7.48 9.94 4.27
C LEU A 232 -8.85 9.71 4.92
N LYS A 233 -9.51 8.59 4.59
CA LYS A 233 -10.86 8.27 5.07
C LYS A 233 -10.85 7.10 6.05
N SER A 234 -11.53 7.27 7.18
CA SER A 234 -11.91 6.20 8.09
C SER A 234 -13.43 6.26 8.29
N GLU A 235 -14.15 5.16 8.04
CA GLU A 235 -15.61 5.09 8.18
C GLU A 235 -16.36 6.27 7.50
N ASN A 236 -15.96 6.60 6.27
CA ASN A 236 -16.46 7.76 5.49
C ASN A 236 -16.17 9.16 6.08
N LYS A 237 -15.43 9.28 7.18
CA LYS A 237 -14.94 10.56 7.71
C LYS A 237 -13.52 10.83 7.25
N THR A 238 -13.23 12.07 6.87
CA THR A 238 -11.87 12.50 6.60
C THR A 238 -11.12 12.63 7.93
N VAL A 239 -10.04 11.88 8.10
CA VAL A 239 -9.20 11.87 9.32
C VAL A 239 -7.85 12.56 9.13
N GLY A 240 -7.56 12.98 7.89
CA GLY A 240 -6.31 13.64 7.54
C GLY A 240 -6.15 13.76 6.03
N TYR A 241 -4.94 14.13 5.61
CA TYR A 241 -4.59 14.28 4.20
C TYR A 241 -3.22 13.64 3.93
N LEU A 242 -3.12 12.99 2.77
CA LEU A 242 -1.86 12.58 2.17
C LEU A 242 -1.54 13.55 1.03
N PHE A 243 -0.37 14.16 1.09
CA PHE A 243 0.23 14.98 0.05
C PHE A 243 1.17 14.09 -0.76
N MET A 244 0.86 13.96 -2.05
CA MET A 244 1.64 13.17 -3.00
C MET A 244 2.31 14.11 -3.98
N PHE A 245 3.63 14.31 -3.84
CA PHE A 245 4.35 15.25 -4.68
C PHE A 245 4.76 14.59 -6.01
N GLU A 246 4.56 15.33 -7.10
CA GLU A 246 4.86 14.86 -8.45
C GLU A 246 6.14 15.50 -8.96
N ARG A 247 7.00 14.66 -9.57
CA ARG A 247 8.29 15.09 -10.12
C ARG A 247 8.19 15.62 -11.55
N ASP A 248 7.19 15.16 -12.32
CA ASP A 248 7.17 15.32 -13.78
C ASP A 248 5.98 16.12 -14.33
N ILE A 249 5.35 16.98 -13.53
CA ILE A 249 4.32 17.87 -14.07
C ILE A 249 5.00 18.99 -14.85
N THR A 250 4.93 18.93 -16.18
CA THR A 250 5.37 20.04 -17.00
C THR A 250 4.31 21.15 -16.95
N LYS A 251 4.73 22.42 -16.90
CA LYS A 251 3.81 23.58 -16.93
C LYS A 251 2.86 23.57 -18.13
N GLN A 252 3.14 22.79 -19.18
CA GLN A 252 2.30 22.63 -20.37
C GLN A 252 1.08 21.72 -20.13
N ASP A 253 1.15 20.84 -19.12
CA ASP A 253 0.07 19.89 -18.76
C ASP A 253 -1.02 20.50 -17.87
N LEU A 254 -0.79 21.72 -17.39
CA LEU A 254 -1.62 22.41 -16.42
C LEU A 254 -2.34 23.60 -17.07
N LEU A 255 -3.66 23.67 -16.85
CA LEU A 255 -4.42 24.90 -17.07
C LEU A 255 -4.05 25.88 -15.95
N VAL A 256 -3.60 27.07 -16.33
CA VAL A 256 -3.19 28.14 -15.41
C VAL A 256 -4.33 28.47 -14.43
N PRO A 257 -4.09 28.39 -13.11
CA PRO A 257 -4.88 29.07 -12.12
C PRO A 257 -4.27 30.44 -11.88
N ASP A 258 -4.88 31.45 -12.48
CA ASP A 258 -4.63 32.83 -12.05
C ASP A 258 -5.77 33.72 -12.55
N ILE A 259 -7.01 33.31 -12.27
CA ILE A 259 -8.20 34.11 -12.59
C ILE A 259 -8.77 34.75 -11.33
N ILE A 260 -8.25 34.50 -10.12
CA ILE A 260 -8.77 35.17 -8.93
C ILE A 260 -7.58 35.75 -8.16
N SER A 261 -7.48 37.07 -8.21
CA SER A 261 -6.58 37.90 -7.40
C SER A 261 -7.43 38.71 -6.45
N ASP A 262 -6.99 38.88 -5.21
CA ASP A 262 -7.69 39.70 -4.20
C ASP A 262 -7.64 41.21 -4.54
N THR A 263 -6.84 41.61 -5.53
CA THR A 263 -6.62 43.00 -5.95
C THR A 263 -7.30 43.40 -7.25
N ASP A 264 -7.66 42.42 -8.09
CA ASP A 264 -8.03 42.69 -9.49
C ASP A 264 -9.55 42.65 -9.66
N GLY A 265 -10.07 43.53 -10.51
CA GLY A 265 -11.50 43.56 -10.83
C GLY A 265 -11.93 42.36 -11.68
N ILE A 266 -13.20 41.96 -11.59
CA ILE A 266 -13.74 40.81 -12.35
C ILE A 266 -13.45 40.88 -13.86
N ASP A 267 -13.42 42.08 -14.44
CA ASP A 267 -13.12 42.29 -15.86
C ASP A 267 -11.65 41.98 -16.21
N GLU A 268 -10.71 42.29 -15.31
CA GLU A 268 -9.29 41.98 -15.47
C GLU A 268 -9.06 40.47 -15.33
N LEU A 269 -9.73 39.85 -14.37
CA LEU A 269 -9.73 38.42 -14.15
C LEU A 269 -10.21 37.66 -15.39
N LEU A 270 -11.38 38.01 -15.92
CA LEU A 270 -11.92 37.41 -17.15
C LEU A 270 -11.02 37.65 -18.36
N SER A 271 -10.39 38.80 -18.46
CA SER A 271 -9.45 39.13 -19.53
C SER A 271 -8.19 38.26 -19.49
N ARG A 272 -7.63 38.00 -18.30
CA ARG A 272 -6.48 37.08 -18.11
C ARG A 272 -6.87 35.65 -18.45
N ALA A 273 -8.04 35.20 -18.00
CA ALA A 273 -8.60 33.89 -18.32
C ALA A 273 -8.68 33.68 -19.83
N GLU A 274 -9.33 34.64 -20.51
CA GLU A 274 -9.56 34.58 -21.94
C GLU A 274 -8.25 34.60 -22.72
N ARG A 275 -7.31 35.47 -22.35
CA ARG A 275 -5.97 35.51 -22.96
C ARG A 275 -5.23 34.18 -22.80
N SER A 276 -5.28 33.57 -21.61
CA SER A 276 -4.62 32.29 -21.32
C SER A 276 -5.19 31.17 -22.20
N ILE A 277 -6.53 31.06 -22.27
CA ILE A 277 -7.23 30.08 -23.12
C ILE A 277 -6.83 30.25 -24.59
N LEU A 278 -6.74 31.49 -25.08
CA LEU A 278 -6.34 31.79 -26.46
C LEU A 278 -4.89 31.37 -26.74
N VAL A 279 -3.94 31.71 -25.86
CA VAL A 279 -2.53 31.32 -26.02
C VAL A 279 -2.37 29.80 -26.02
N GLN A 280 -3.10 29.10 -25.16
CA GLN A 280 -3.03 27.65 -25.09
C GLN A 280 -3.62 26.98 -26.32
N ALA A 281 -4.79 27.43 -26.79
CA ALA A 281 -5.42 26.91 -28.01
C ALA A 281 -4.51 27.12 -29.23
N LEU A 282 -3.87 28.28 -29.34
CA LEU A 282 -2.88 28.56 -30.40
C LEU A 282 -1.65 27.66 -30.27
N THR A 283 -1.15 27.45 -29.06
CA THR A 283 0.02 26.57 -28.84
C THR A 283 -0.29 25.12 -29.25
N GLN A 284 -1.45 24.61 -28.83
CA GLN A 284 -1.90 23.25 -29.14
C GLN A 284 -2.20 23.04 -30.63
N SER A 285 -2.61 24.10 -31.33
CA SER A 285 -2.85 24.07 -32.77
C SER A 285 -1.59 24.37 -33.61
N SER A 286 -0.40 24.36 -33.01
CA SER A 286 0.86 24.74 -33.69
C SER A 286 0.77 26.12 -34.36
N TYR A 287 0.05 27.04 -33.71
CA TYR A 287 -0.27 28.38 -34.16
C TYR A 287 -1.12 28.47 -35.45
N ASP A 288 -1.80 27.38 -35.82
CA ASP A 288 -2.84 27.41 -36.85
C ASP A 288 -4.12 28.03 -36.28
N ILE A 289 -4.45 29.23 -36.80
CA ILE A 289 -5.61 30.02 -36.40
C ILE A 289 -6.93 29.30 -36.72
N THR A 290 -6.99 28.54 -37.82
CA THR A 290 -8.20 27.84 -38.24
C THR A 290 -8.49 26.66 -37.32
N GLN A 291 -7.45 25.92 -36.96
CA GLN A 291 -7.57 24.83 -35.98
C GLN A 291 -7.90 25.36 -34.59
N ALA A 292 -7.25 26.43 -34.13
CA ALA A 292 -7.58 27.07 -32.86
C ALA A 292 -9.04 27.56 -32.82
N ALA A 293 -9.55 28.13 -33.92
CA ALA A 293 -10.93 28.60 -34.02
C ALA A 293 -11.93 27.45 -33.89
N LYS A 294 -11.62 26.32 -34.54
CA LYS A 294 -12.40 25.09 -34.42
C LYS A 294 -12.38 24.53 -33.00
N MET A 295 -11.23 24.52 -32.33
CA MET A 295 -11.08 24.04 -30.94
C MET A 295 -11.88 24.88 -29.95
N LEU A 296 -11.90 26.20 -30.13
CA LEU A 296 -12.60 27.14 -29.27
C LEU A 296 -14.06 27.37 -29.65
N HIS A 297 -14.56 26.70 -30.70
CA HIS A 297 -15.94 26.87 -31.20
C HIS A 297 -16.33 28.33 -31.51
N ILE A 298 -15.39 29.09 -32.06
CA ILE A 298 -15.60 30.50 -32.48
C ILE A 298 -15.15 30.71 -33.92
N SER A 299 -15.50 31.86 -34.51
CA SER A 299 -15.09 32.16 -35.88
C SER A 299 -13.60 32.52 -35.96
N VAL A 300 -13.00 32.29 -37.14
CA VAL A 300 -11.62 32.71 -37.42
C VAL A 300 -11.46 34.24 -37.29
N ALA A 301 -12.51 35.00 -37.61
CA ALA A 301 -12.52 36.45 -37.46
C ALA A 301 -12.48 36.86 -35.97
N ASP A 302 -13.22 36.16 -35.11
CA ASP A 302 -13.25 36.42 -33.67
C ASP A 302 -11.90 36.11 -33.02
N ILE A 303 -11.26 34.99 -33.38
CA ILE A 303 -9.89 34.71 -32.90
C ILE A 303 -8.93 35.83 -33.29
N LYS A 304 -8.90 36.25 -34.56
CA LYS A 304 -7.99 37.31 -35.00
C LYS A 304 -8.22 38.62 -34.24
N LYS A 305 -9.48 38.96 -33.97
CA LYS A 305 -9.85 40.13 -33.17
C LYS A 305 -9.31 40.01 -31.75
N ARG A 306 -9.47 38.86 -31.10
CA ARG A 306 -9.03 38.63 -29.72
C ARG A 306 -7.50 38.56 -29.59
N ILE A 307 -6.80 37.96 -30.55
CA ILE A 307 -5.33 37.96 -30.63
C ILE A 307 -4.79 39.38 -30.66
N LYS A 308 -5.39 40.24 -31.50
CA LYS A 308 -5.02 41.66 -31.57
C LYS A 308 -5.38 42.41 -30.30
N HIS A 309 -6.54 42.12 -29.71
CA HIS A 309 -7.00 42.77 -28.47
C HIS A 309 -6.08 42.49 -27.28
N TYR A 310 -5.57 41.27 -27.16
CA TYR A 310 -4.71 40.83 -26.05
C TYR A 310 -3.20 40.87 -26.35
N ASP A 311 -2.82 41.49 -27.47
CA ASP A 311 -1.44 41.62 -27.95
C ASP A 311 -0.65 40.29 -27.91
N ILE A 312 -1.24 39.25 -28.49
CA ILE A 312 -0.63 37.92 -28.55
C ILE A 312 0.25 37.82 -29.79
N THR A 313 1.57 37.78 -29.59
CA THR A 313 2.55 37.60 -30.66
C THR A 313 2.63 36.15 -31.12
N ILE A 314 2.33 35.89 -32.40
CA ILE A 314 2.50 34.58 -33.02
C ILE A 314 3.85 34.54 -33.73
N ALA A 315 4.88 34.03 -33.07
CA ALA A 315 6.14 33.71 -33.73
C ALA A 315 6.02 32.32 -34.36
N LYS A 316 5.89 32.24 -35.68
CA LYS A 316 6.08 30.97 -36.37
C LYS A 316 7.54 30.55 -36.16
N LYS A 317 7.78 29.39 -35.54
CA LYS A 317 9.07 28.70 -35.71
C LYS A 317 9.14 28.30 -37.18
N GLU A 318 9.94 29.02 -37.95
CA GLU A 318 10.43 28.50 -39.23
C GLU A 318 11.24 27.23 -38.89
N GLY A 319 10.92 26.15 -39.60
CA GLY A 319 11.49 24.82 -39.38
C GLY A 319 12.94 24.71 -39.82
#